data_AF-A0A537TW50-F1
#
_entry.id   AF-A0A537TW50-F1
#
_cell.length_a   1.000
_cell.length_b   1.000
_cell.length_c   1.000
_cell.angle_alpha   90.00
_cell.angle_beta   90.00
_cell.angle_gamma   90.00
#
_symmetry.space_group_name_H-M   'P 1'
#
loop_
_entity.id
_entity.type
_entity.pdbx_description
1 polymer ?
#
loop_
_entity_poly.entity_id
_entity_poly.type
_entity_poly.pdbx_seq_one_letter_code
_entity_poly.pdbx_strand_id
1 'polypeptide(L)'
;MLLDHRLPGCPSHVGVRAERGDSEAGSDRLPLGLIRAALRRRSDLADVSGLVRNLRHRGIVCFHNRRNPIGGVVTCQTVLPVREASEVGDLELVRDFVNTLEFETGVDELGPWLAERLGRRPTGQGLARAERVREALRALLLANNGVSADVAAAETELDSSARRARLALRFGAGARLEGSAAGTDAVLGEILAAVAKAMADGRWGRLKACRADDCRWVFLDNARNRSRVWCSMAVCGNRTKTRAYRARARNGR
;
A
#
# COMPACT_ATOMS: atom_id res chain seq x y z
N MET A 1 37.94 -6.98 -20.88
CA MET A 1 37.57 -8.22 -21.61
C MET A 1 36.10 -8.17 -21.92
N LEU A 2 35.74 -7.83 -23.17
CA LEU A 2 34.37 -7.90 -23.66
C LEU A 2 34.00 -9.36 -23.89
N LEU A 3 32.90 -9.82 -23.31
CA LEU A 3 32.26 -11.08 -23.68
C LEU A 3 30.94 -10.73 -24.35
N ASP A 4 30.95 -10.81 -25.67
CA ASP A 4 29.78 -10.58 -26.53
C ASP A 4 29.05 -11.93 -26.68
N HIS A 5 27.90 -12.07 -26.01
CA HIS A 5 27.10 -13.30 -26.09
C HIS A 5 25.85 -13.04 -26.95
N ARG A 6 25.81 -13.64 -28.13
CA ARG A 6 24.61 -13.68 -28.99
C ARG A 6 23.62 -14.71 -28.44
N LEU A 7 22.39 -14.28 -28.19
CA LEU A 7 21.25 -15.18 -27.95
C LEU A 7 20.59 -15.53 -29.30
N PRO A 8 20.21 -16.80 -29.55
CA PRO A 8 19.49 -17.17 -30.77
C PRO A 8 18.07 -16.56 -30.74
N GLY A 9 17.72 -15.79 -31.78
CA GLY A 9 16.38 -15.22 -31.98
C GLY A 9 16.23 -13.71 -31.73
N CYS A 10 17.28 -12.97 -31.39
CA CYS A 10 17.22 -11.50 -31.30
C CYS A 10 17.59 -10.82 -32.63
N PRO A 11 16.87 -9.77 -33.07
CA PRO A 11 17.34 -8.91 -34.14
C PRO A 11 18.65 -8.21 -33.74
N SER A 12 19.51 -7.95 -34.72
CA SER A 12 20.94 -7.61 -34.64
C SER A 12 21.34 -6.33 -33.88
N HIS A 13 20.48 -5.75 -33.05
CA HIS A 13 20.70 -4.43 -32.41
C HIS A 13 20.46 -4.37 -30.90
N VAL A 14 20.26 -5.50 -30.21
CA VAL A 14 20.06 -5.50 -28.74
C VAL A 14 21.31 -6.02 -28.04
N GLY A 15 22.19 -5.09 -27.64
CA GLY A 15 23.33 -5.37 -26.77
C GLY A 15 23.05 -4.91 -25.34
N VAL A 16 23.27 -5.78 -24.35
CA VAL A 16 23.24 -5.42 -22.92
C VAL A 16 24.64 -4.98 -22.52
N ARG A 17 24.86 -3.68 -22.29
CA ARG A 17 26.11 -3.14 -21.77
C ARG A 17 25.99 -2.90 -20.27
N ALA A 18 26.78 -3.61 -19.46
CA ALA A 18 26.96 -3.31 -18.04
C ALA A 18 28.21 -2.44 -17.90
N GLU A 19 28.03 -1.15 -17.58
CA GLU A 19 29.15 -0.27 -17.27
C GLU A 19 29.47 -0.35 -15.77
N ARG A 20 30.74 -0.55 -15.44
CA ARG A 20 31.23 -0.44 -14.06
C ARG A 20 31.26 1.04 -13.71
N GLY A 21 30.37 1.47 -12.82
CA GLY A 21 30.51 2.75 -12.14
C GLY A 21 31.59 2.61 -11.08
N ASP A 22 32.67 3.36 -11.22
CA ASP A 22 33.69 3.50 -10.18
C ASP A 22 33.09 4.23 -8.98
N SER A 23 32.70 3.46 -7.97
CA SER A 23 32.47 3.96 -6.61
C SER A 23 32.76 2.81 -5.65
N GLU A 24 33.93 2.88 -5.02
CA GLU A 24 34.31 2.06 -3.89
C GLU A 24 33.43 2.42 -2.68
N ALA A 25 32.48 1.55 -2.32
CA ALA A 25 32.06 1.32 -0.93
C ALA A 25 31.01 0.20 -0.87
N GLY A 26 31.30 -0.86 -0.09
CA GLY A 26 30.28 -1.66 0.60
C GLY A 26 29.49 -2.65 -0.26
N SER A 27 29.98 -3.88 -0.33
CA SER A 27 29.29 -5.04 -0.88
C SER A 27 28.00 -5.38 -0.11
N ASP A 28 26.85 -5.25 -0.77
CA ASP A 28 25.73 -6.18 -0.56
C ASP A 28 25.09 -6.50 -1.92
N ARG A 29 25.74 -7.44 -2.63
CA ARG A 29 25.35 -7.88 -3.97
C ARG A 29 24.19 -8.86 -3.87
N LEU A 30 23.01 -8.47 -4.33
CA LEU A 30 22.00 -9.45 -4.77
C LEU A 30 22.62 -10.32 -5.89
N PRO A 31 22.45 -11.65 -5.88
CA PRO A 31 23.01 -12.50 -6.91
C PRO A 31 22.30 -12.23 -8.25
N LEU A 32 23.05 -11.71 -9.22
CA LEU A 32 22.65 -11.47 -10.63
C LEU A 32 21.94 -12.68 -11.30
N GLY A 33 22.01 -13.87 -10.70
CA GLY A 33 21.28 -15.07 -11.11
C GLY A 33 19.76 -14.98 -11.01
N LEU A 34 19.22 -14.27 -10.01
CA LEU A 34 17.76 -14.12 -9.82
C LEU A 34 17.12 -13.22 -10.88
N ILE A 35 17.83 -12.17 -11.29
CA ILE A 35 17.40 -11.26 -12.36
C ILE A 35 17.44 -11.98 -13.72
N ARG A 36 18.49 -12.80 -13.97
CA ARG A 36 18.59 -13.65 -15.16
C ARG A 36 17.53 -14.74 -15.24
N ALA A 37 16.99 -15.21 -14.11
CA ALA A 37 15.90 -16.20 -14.09
C ALA A 37 14.54 -15.56 -14.40
N ALA A 38 14.31 -14.32 -13.95
CA ALA A 38 13.10 -13.56 -14.26
C ALA A 38 13.03 -13.16 -15.74
N LEU A 39 14.16 -12.78 -16.35
CA LEU A 39 14.23 -12.35 -17.75
C LEU A 39 14.20 -13.50 -18.77
N ARG A 40 14.48 -14.75 -18.36
CA ARG A 40 14.48 -15.93 -19.26
C ARG A 40 13.10 -16.54 -19.52
N ARG A 41 12.06 -16.21 -18.74
CA ARG A 41 10.75 -16.89 -18.83
C ARG A 41 9.70 -16.17 -19.69
N ARG A 42 10.00 -15.01 -20.28
CA ARG A 42 9.03 -14.28 -21.11
C ARG A 42 9.74 -13.61 -22.28
N SER A 43 9.75 -14.30 -23.40
CA SER A 43 10.38 -13.86 -24.67
C SER A 43 9.55 -12.85 -25.44
N ASP A 44 8.42 -12.36 -24.90
CA ASP A 44 7.53 -11.47 -25.63
C ASP A 44 7.68 -10.00 -25.19
N LEU A 45 8.17 -9.19 -26.13
CA LEU A 45 8.24 -7.72 -26.06
C LEU A 45 6.86 -7.05 -25.89
N ALA A 46 5.76 -7.80 -25.95
CA ALA A 46 4.40 -7.29 -25.77
C ALA A 46 4.07 -6.90 -24.31
N ASP A 47 4.83 -7.36 -23.31
CA ASP A 47 4.51 -7.18 -21.88
C ASP A 47 5.56 -6.35 -21.11
N VAL A 48 6.20 -5.40 -21.79
CA VAL A 48 7.08 -4.41 -21.12
C VAL A 48 6.28 -3.55 -20.13
N SER A 49 5.01 -3.26 -20.44
CA SER A 49 4.12 -2.51 -19.55
C SER A 49 3.75 -3.27 -18.27
N GLY A 50 3.54 -4.58 -18.33
CA GLY A 50 3.27 -5.40 -17.14
C GLY A 50 4.51 -5.58 -16.27
N LEU A 51 5.69 -5.73 -16.89
CA LEU A 51 6.98 -5.74 -16.19
C LEU A 51 7.25 -4.40 -15.48
N VAL A 52 6.99 -3.27 -16.14
CA VAL A 52 7.14 -1.92 -15.57
C VAL A 52 6.15 -1.67 -14.42
N ARG A 53 4.92 -2.20 -14.48
CA ARG A 53 3.97 -2.15 -13.35
C ARG A 53 4.45 -2.96 -12.16
N ASN A 54 4.93 -4.18 -12.40
CA ASN A 54 5.39 -5.08 -11.32
C ASN A 54 6.64 -4.52 -10.59
N LEU A 55 7.53 -3.86 -11.35
CA LEU A 55 8.74 -3.24 -10.80
C LEU A 55 8.44 -1.95 -10.00
N ARG A 56 7.40 -1.18 -10.36
CA ARG A 56 6.97 0.00 -9.57
C ARG A 56 6.48 -0.34 -8.17
N HIS A 57 5.78 -1.47 -7.99
CA HIS A 57 5.37 -1.94 -6.66
C HIS A 57 6.56 -2.31 -5.75
N ARG A 58 7.75 -2.53 -6.33
CA ARG A 58 8.99 -2.80 -5.61
C ARG A 58 9.92 -1.57 -5.51
N GLY A 59 9.43 -0.38 -5.82
CA GLY A 59 10.21 0.87 -5.74
C GLY A 59 11.22 1.08 -6.86
N ILE A 60 11.14 0.33 -7.96
CA ILE A 60 12.03 0.45 -9.12
C ILE A 60 11.34 1.27 -10.21
N VAL A 61 11.90 2.44 -10.53
CA VAL A 61 11.38 3.34 -11.59
C VAL A 61 12.19 3.12 -12.87
N CYS A 62 11.54 2.58 -13.91
CA CYS A 62 12.14 2.45 -15.24
C CYS A 62 11.82 3.70 -16.08
N PHE A 63 12.82 4.44 -16.54
CA PHE A 63 12.66 5.51 -17.52
C PHE A 63 13.02 5.03 -18.93
N HIS A 64 12.24 5.47 -19.93
CA HIS A 64 12.65 5.41 -21.32
C HIS A 64 13.56 6.60 -21.60
N ASN A 65 14.85 6.34 -21.81
CA ASN A 65 15.78 7.39 -22.20
C ASN A 65 15.49 7.81 -23.66
N ARG A 66 14.79 8.95 -23.86
CA ARG A 66 14.51 9.52 -25.19
C ARG A 66 15.65 10.37 -25.77
N ARG A 67 16.87 10.29 -25.23
CA ARG A 67 18.04 11.01 -25.79
C ARG A 67 19.13 10.04 -26.23
N ASN A 68 18.86 9.23 -27.25
CA ASN A 68 19.92 8.75 -28.16
C ASN A 68 19.30 8.30 -29.51
N PRO A 69 19.63 8.93 -30.65
CA PRO A 69 19.04 8.55 -31.94
C PRO A 69 19.64 7.28 -32.58
N ILE A 70 20.63 6.63 -31.95
CA ILE A 70 21.35 5.50 -32.55
C ILE A 70 21.45 4.37 -31.52
N GLY A 71 20.63 3.33 -31.71
CA GLY A 71 20.65 2.10 -30.92
C GLY A 71 19.86 2.18 -29.63
N GLY A 72 18.68 1.54 -29.59
CA GLY A 72 17.83 1.46 -28.41
C GLY A 72 18.47 0.65 -27.27
N VAL A 73 19.22 1.33 -26.41
CA VAL A 73 19.71 0.77 -25.15
C VAL A 73 18.76 1.20 -24.04
N VAL A 74 18.03 0.25 -23.45
CA VAL A 74 17.28 0.49 -22.21
C VAL A 74 18.27 0.48 -21.05
N THR A 75 18.77 1.65 -20.67
CA THR A 75 19.54 1.81 -19.43
C THR A 75 18.56 1.86 -18.25
N CYS A 76 18.50 0.77 -17.48
CA CYS A 76 17.74 0.74 -16.22
C CYS A 76 18.62 1.33 -15.11
N GLN A 77 18.46 2.62 -14.83
CA GLN A 77 19.05 3.21 -13.63
C GLN A 77 18.12 2.95 -12.45
N THR A 78 18.62 2.25 -11.43
CA THR A 78 17.94 2.14 -10.15
C THR A 78 18.03 3.48 -9.43
N VAL A 79 17.06 4.36 -9.64
CA VAL A 79 16.91 5.55 -8.79
C VAL A 79 16.16 5.09 -7.55
N LEU A 80 16.88 4.83 -6.46
CA LEU A 80 16.27 4.65 -5.15
C LEU A 80 15.54 5.95 -4.78
N PRO A 81 14.21 5.98 -4.63
CA PRO A 81 13.56 7.17 -4.09
C PRO A 81 13.96 7.31 -2.63
N VAL A 82 14.79 8.29 -2.35
CA VAL A 82 15.21 8.64 -0.99
C VAL A 82 14.03 9.38 -0.32
N ARG A 83 13.40 8.70 0.65
CA ARG A 83 12.64 9.21 1.81
C ARG A 83 11.18 9.69 1.67
N GLU A 84 10.69 10.17 0.53
CA GLU A 84 9.32 10.75 0.46
C GLU A 84 8.18 9.71 0.29
N ALA A 85 8.48 8.55 -0.33
CA ALA A 85 7.49 7.48 -0.55
C ALA A 85 7.04 6.75 0.73
N SER A 86 7.77 6.91 1.84
CA SER A 86 7.49 6.20 3.09
C SER A 86 6.36 6.81 3.93
N GLU A 87 6.00 8.08 3.70
CA GLU A 87 4.99 8.78 4.52
C GLU A 87 3.57 8.61 3.99
N VAL A 88 3.40 8.55 2.67
CA VAL A 88 2.12 8.28 2.01
C VAL A 88 1.81 6.78 2.05
N GLY A 89 2.84 5.93 1.89
CA GLY A 89 2.70 4.47 1.91
C GLY A 89 2.09 3.90 3.20
N ASP A 90 2.41 4.47 4.36
CA ASP A 90 1.88 4.00 5.65
C ASP A 90 0.35 4.17 5.75
N LEU A 91 -0.16 5.36 5.44
CA LEU A 91 -1.60 5.63 5.49
C LEU A 91 -2.36 4.95 4.35
N GLU A 92 -1.72 4.75 3.20
CA GLU A 92 -2.28 3.97 2.11
C GLU A 92 -2.41 2.49 2.48
N LEU A 93 -1.41 1.90 3.16
CA LEU A 93 -1.52 0.52 3.66
C LEU A 93 -2.74 0.36 4.58
N VAL A 94 -2.92 1.30 5.52
CA VAL A 94 -4.08 1.28 6.44
C VAL A 94 -5.39 1.46 5.67
N ARG A 95 -5.44 2.43 4.74
CA ARG A 95 -6.62 2.69 3.91
C ARG A 95 -7.01 1.45 3.11
N ASP A 96 -6.06 0.85 2.42
CA ASP A 96 -6.27 -0.28 1.52
C ASP A 96 -6.70 -1.52 2.31
N PHE A 97 -6.13 -1.73 3.51
CA PHE A 97 -6.59 -2.77 4.44
C PHE A 97 -8.04 -2.55 4.88
N VAL A 98 -8.39 -1.34 5.33
CA VAL A 98 -9.76 -1.06 5.82
C VAL A 98 -10.79 -1.08 4.70
N ASN A 99 -10.41 -0.69 3.49
CA ASN A 99 -11.31 -0.69 2.32
C ASN A 99 -11.42 -2.05 1.62
N THR A 100 -10.87 -3.12 2.19
CA THR A 100 -11.16 -4.49 1.72
C THR A 100 -12.65 -4.84 1.80
N LEU A 101 -13.41 -4.18 2.67
CA LEU A 101 -14.87 -4.29 2.71
C LEU A 101 -15.52 -3.05 2.11
N GLU A 102 -16.33 -3.26 1.08
CA GLU A 102 -17.19 -2.24 0.50
C GLU A 102 -18.62 -2.39 1.06
N PHE A 103 -19.07 -1.43 1.88
CA PHE A 103 -20.39 -1.52 2.53
C PHE A 103 -21.57 -1.44 1.56
N GLU A 104 -21.41 -0.72 0.44
CA GLU A 104 -22.51 -0.53 -0.50
C GLU A 104 -22.87 -1.83 -1.24
N THR A 105 -21.87 -2.65 -1.55
CA THR A 105 -22.02 -3.90 -2.31
C THR A 105 -21.97 -5.13 -1.42
N GLY A 106 -21.41 -5.02 -0.21
CA GLY A 106 -21.14 -6.14 0.69
C GLY A 106 -19.95 -7.01 0.26
N VAL A 107 -19.20 -6.59 -0.75
CA VAL A 107 -18.02 -7.33 -1.23
C VAL A 107 -16.90 -7.19 -0.20
N ASP A 108 -16.37 -8.34 0.23
CA ASP A 108 -15.25 -8.43 1.16
C ASP A 108 -14.05 -9.14 0.51
N GLU A 109 -13.01 -8.37 0.20
CA GLU A 109 -11.77 -8.84 -0.41
C GLU A 109 -10.65 -9.12 0.61
N LEU A 110 -10.95 -9.16 1.92
CA LEU A 110 -9.94 -9.35 2.96
C LEU A 110 -9.19 -10.68 2.83
N GLY A 111 -9.90 -11.75 2.48
CA GLY A 111 -9.30 -13.07 2.24
C GLY A 111 -8.23 -13.03 1.13
N PRO A 112 -8.59 -12.62 -0.10
CA PRO A 112 -7.65 -12.39 -1.18
C PRO A 112 -6.50 -11.43 -0.82
N TRP A 113 -6.82 -10.29 -0.19
CA TRP A 113 -5.84 -9.27 0.20
C TRP A 113 -4.79 -9.80 1.19
N LEU A 114 -5.21 -10.61 2.15
CA LEU A 114 -4.32 -11.32 3.08
C LEU A 114 -3.52 -12.41 2.35
N ALA A 115 -4.17 -13.14 1.45
CA ALA A 115 -3.52 -14.25 0.77
C ALA A 115 -2.33 -13.80 -0.09
N GLU A 116 -2.47 -12.64 -0.75
CA GLU A 116 -1.39 -12.00 -1.50
C GLU A 116 -0.18 -11.69 -0.60
N ARG A 117 -0.42 -11.06 0.56
CA ARG A 117 0.63 -10.67 1.51
C ARG A 117 1.28 -11.84 2.22
N LEU A 118 0.52 -12.89 2.49
CA LEU A 118 1.00 -14.10 3.14
C LEU A 118 1.67 -15.07 2.15
N GLY A 119 1.46 -14.90 0.85
CA GLY A 119 1.83 -15.89 -0.17
C GLY A 119 1.04 -17.20 -0.10
N ARG A 120 -0.05 -17.23 0.68
CA ARG A 120 -0.92 -18.40 0.93
C ARG A 120 -2.26 -17.96 1.51
N ARG A 121 -3.30 -18.79 1.39
CA ARG A 121 -4.60 -18.49 2.01
C ARG A 121 -4.47 -18.32 3.55
N PRO A 122 -5.13 -17.30 4.14
CA PRO A 122 -5.16 -17.15 5.60
C PRO A 122 -5.94 -18.32 6.23
N THR A 123 -5.60 -18.64 7.48
CA THR A 123 -6.43 -19.54 8.28
C THR A 123 -7.74 -18.85 8.66
N GLY A 124 -8.81 -19.61 8.95
CA GLY A 124 -10.08 -19.01 9.40
C GLY A 124 -9.91 -18.14 10.66
N GLN A 125 -9.06 -18.57 11.60
CA GLN A 125 -8.72 -17.75 12.78
C GLN A 125 -7.93 -16.49 12.42
N GLY A 126 -7.01 -16.57 11.46
CA GLY A 126 -6.26 -15.41 10.98
C GLY A 126 -7.18 -14.39 10.30
N LEU A 127 -8.09 -14.86 9.43
CA LEU A 127 -9.09 -14.02 8.79
C LEU A 127 -9.98 -13.32 9.82
N ALA A 128 -10.54 -14.06 10.78
CA ALA A 128 -11.36 -13.49 11.85
C ALA A 128 -10.61 -12.47 12.73
N ARG A 129 -9.29 -12.66 12.96
CA ARG A 129 -8.46 -11.65 13.64
C ARG A 129 -8.31 -10.39 12.81
N ALA A 130 -8.06 -10.53 11.51
CA ALA A 130 -7.92 -9.40 10.61
C ALA A 130 -9.23 -8.62 10.47
N GLU A 131 -10.38 -9.29 10.43
CA GLU A 131 -11.70 -8.64 10.44
C GLU A 131 -11.86 -7.76 11.68
N ARG A 132 -11.57 -8.27 12.87
CA ARG A 132 -11.66 -7.48 14.10
C ARG A 132 -10.75 -6.25 14.11
N VAL A 133 -9.50 -6.40 13.66
CA VAL A 133 -8.57 -5.26 13.54
C VAL A 133 -9.08 -4.25 12.51
N ARG A 134 -9.65 -4.73 11.39
CA ARG A 134 -10.24 -3.88 10.36
C ARG A 134 -11.38 -3.04 10.90
N GLU A 135 -12.29 -3.65 11.66
CA GLU A 135 -13.43 -2.95 12.25
C GLU A 135 -12.99 -1.99 13.37
N ALA A 136 -12.00 -2.37 14.19
CA ALA A 136 -11.42 -1.50 15.20
C ALA A 136 -10.78 -0.25 14.56
N LEU A 137 -9.98 -0.41 13.50
CA LEU A 137 -9.43 0.72 12.76
C LEU A 137 -10.54 1.58 12.16
N ARG A 138 -11.58 0.97 11.58
CA ARG A 138 -12.71 1.72 11.02
C ARG A 138 -13.43 2.55 12.09
N ALA A 139 -13.59 2.04 13.31
CA ALA A 139 -14.17 2.77 14.43
C ALA A 139 -13.32 4.02 14.79
N LEU A 140 -12.00 3.89 14.87
CA LEU A 140 -11.12 5.04 15.10
C LEU A 140 -11.17 6.05 13.95
N LEU A 141 -11.28 5.58 12.71
CA LEU A 141 -11.37 6.45 11.52
C LEU A 141 -12.72 7.17 11.40
N LEU A 142 -13.80 6.59 11.93
CA LEU A 142 -15.08 7.26 12.12
C LEU A 142 -14.96 8.37 13.18
N ALA A 143 -14.28 8.07 14.30
CA ALA A 143 -14.00 9.06 15.35
C ALA A 143 -13.13 10.23 14.85
N ASN A 144 -12.12 9.97 13.99
CA ASN A 144 -11.35 11.02 13.30
C ASN A 144 -12.23 11.96 12.46
N ASN A 145 -13.41 11.51 12.05
CA ASN A 145 -14.38 12.28 11.30
C ASN A 145 -15.54 12.77 12.17
N GLY A 146 -15.44 12.72 13.51
CA GLY A 146 -16.46 13.20 14.44
C GLY A 146 -17.74 12.36 14.45
N VAL A 147 -17.68 11.11 14.00
CA VAL A 147 -18.79 10.15 14.10
C VAL A 147 -18.61 9.34 15.39
N SER A 148 -19.67 9.21 16.18
CA SER A 148 -19.65 8.41 17.41
C SER A 148 -19.31 6.96 17.10
N ALA A 149 -18.32 6.41 17.80
CA ALA A 149 -17.90 5.02 17.70
C ALA A 149 -17.37 4.55 19.06
N ASP A 150 -17.36 3.25 19.30
CA ASP A 150 -16.78 2.66 20.52
C ASP A 150 -15.24 2.64 20.42
N VAL A 151 -14.63 3.78 20.75
CA VAL A 151 -13.18 3.97 20.68
C VAL A 151 -12.45 3.07 21.69
N ALA A 152 -12.99 2.89 22.90
CA ALA A 152 -12.35 2.09 23.94
C ALA A 152 -12.28 0.60 23.55
N ALA A 153 -13.36 0.05 22.96
CA ALA A 153 -13.34 -1.31 22.44
C ALA A 153 -12.35 -1.45 21.26
N ALA A 154 -12.30 -0.45 20.37
CA ALA A 154 -11.35 -0.43 19.26
C ALA A 154 -9.90 -0.44 19.75
N GLU A 155 -9.54 0.45 20.67
CA GLU A 155 -8.20 0.52 21.28
C GLU A 155 -7.83 -0.82 21.95
N THR A 156 -8.77 -1.42 22.70
CA THR A 156 -8.55 -2.72 23.34
C THR A 156 -8.21 -3.84 22.35
N GLU A 157 -8.90 -3.87 21.20
CA GLU A 157 -8.60 -4.86 20.15
C GLU A 157 -7.26 -4.57 19.46
N LEU A 158 -6.93 -3.29 19.17
CA LEU A 158 -5.64 -2.92 18.57
C LEU A 158 -4.48 -3.24 19.50
N ASP A 159 -4.60 -2.96 20.80
CA ASP A 159 -3.61 -3.32 21.82
C ASP A 159 -3.41 -4.83 21.91
N SER A 160 -4.50 -5.59 21.89
CA SER A 160 -4.44 -7.06 21.89
C SER A 160 -3.79 -7.60 20.62
N SER A 161 -4.04 -6.97 19.48
CA SER A 161 -3.41 -7.31 18.21
C SER A 161 -1.91 -6.96 18.19
N ALA A 162 -1.53 -5.80 18.74
CA ALA A 162 -0.13 -5.39 18.88
C ALA A 162 0.67 -6.40 19.74
N ARG A 163 0.07 -6.88 20.84
CA ARG A 163 0.66 -7.96 21.67
C ARG A 163 0.84 -9.26 20.89
N ARG A 164 -0.15 -9.70 20.11
CA ARG A 164 -0.06 -10.91 19.26
C ARG A 164 1.00 -10.77 18.17
N ALA A 165 1.11 -9.59 17.57
CA ALA A 165 2.12 -9.25 16.57
C ALA A 165 3.54 -9.17 17.15
N ARG A 166 3.68 -9.13 18.48
CA ARG A 166 4.94 -8.95 19.20
C ARG A 166 5.66 -7.67 18.74
N LEU A 167 4.92 -6.57 18.66
CA LEU A 167 5.49 -5.28 18.30
C LEU A 167 6.53 -4.86 19.32
N ALA A 168 7.74 -4.56 18.84
CA ALA A 168 8.85 -4.07 19.64
C ALA A 168 9.58 -2.95 18.91
N LEU A 169 10.27 -2.09 19.69
CA LEU A 169 11.19 -1.12 19.12
C LEU A 169 12.42 -1.82 18.55
N ARG A 170 12.77 -1.46 17.31
CA ARG A 170 14.01 -1.84 16.66
C ARG A 170 14.81 -0.58 16.35
N PHE A 171 16.07 -0.59 16.75
CA PHE A 171 17.01 0.50 16.53
C PHE A 171 17.95 0.16 15.36
N GLY A 172 18.21 1.16 14.52
CA GLY A 172 19.16 1.14 13.41
C GLY A 172 19.51 2.58 13.04
N ALA A 173 19.41 2.96 11.76
CA ALA A 173 19.51 4.38 11.34
C ALA A 173 18.39 5.29 11.92
N GLY A 174 17.40 4.69 12.59
CA GLY A 174 16.34 5.32 13.37
C GLY A 174 15.65 4.28 14.25
N ALA A 175 14.67 4.70 15.05
CA ALA A 175 13.79 3.80 15.80
C ALA A 175 12.52 3.51 15.00
N ARG A 176 12.11 2.25 14.93
CA ARG A 176 10.85 1.83 14.31
C ARG A 176 10.16 0.75 15.13
N LEU A 177 8.83 0.69 15.05
CA LEU A 177 8.08 -0.47 15.54
C LEU A 177 8.13 -1.58 14.49
N GLU A 178 8.45 -2.78 14.94
CA GLU A 178 8.50 -3.96 14.08
C GLU A 178 7.92 -5.17 14.83
N GLY A 179 7.07 -5.93 14.16
CA GLY A 179 6.49 -7.16 14.70
C GLY A 179 7.38 -8.35 14.43
N SER A 180 7.47 -9.27 15.38
CA SER A 180 8.23 -10.52 15.23
C SER A 180 7.33 -11.78 15.19
N ALA A 181 6.02 -11.59 15.07
CA ALA A 181 5.08 -12.69 14.84
C ALA A 181 5.18 -13.21 13.39
N ALA A 182 4.47 -14.31 13.11
CA ALA A 182 4.40 -14.92 11.79
C ALA A 182 2.94 -14.98 11.29
N GLY A 183 2.78 -15.24 9.99
CA GLY A 183 1.46 -15.38 9.38
C GLY A 183 0.65 -14.08 9.47
N THR A 184 -0.66 -14.20 9.71
CA THR A 184 -1.56 -13.03 9.74
C THR A 184 -1.15 -11.98 10.77
N ASP A 185 -0.63 -12.40 11.93
CA ASP A 185 -0.24 -11.45 12.98
C ASP A 185 1.01 -10.63 12.59
N ALA A 186 1.84 -11.12 11.64
CA ALA A 186 2.94 -10.33 11.07
C ALA A 186 2.38 -9.17 10.21
N VAL A 187 1.44 -9.47 9.31
CA VAL A 187 0.78 -8.47 8.44
C VAL A 187 0.03 -7.44 9.27
N LEU A 188 -0.70 -7.88 10.31
CA LEU A 188 -1.38 -6.97 11.23
C LEU A 188 -0.38 -6.12 12.02
N GLY A 189 0.78 -6.66 12.39
CA GLY A 189 1.87 -5.90 12.99
C GLY A 189 2.38 -4.76 12.11
N GLU A 190 2.56 -5.01 10.81
CA GLU A 190 2.96 -3.96 9.85
C GLU A 190 1.92 -2.84 9.76
N ILE A 191 0.63 -3.18 9.69
CA ILE A 191 -0.47 -2.20 9.70
C ILE A 191 -0.44 -1.38 10.99
N LEU A 192 -0.32 -2.02 12.15
CA LEU A 192 -0.31 -1.34 13.45
C LEU A 192 0.92 -0.45 13.65
N ALA A 193 2.08 -0.87 13.14
CA ALA A 193 3.29 -0.04 13.14
C ALA A 193 3.10 1.22 12.28
N ALA A 194 2.46 1.08 11.11
CA ALA A 194 2.11 2.21 10.24
C ALA A 194 1.10 3.17 10.92
N VAL A 195 0.10 2.63 11.62
CA VAL A 195 -0.85 3.42 12.43
C VAL A 195 -0.13 4.20 13.53
N ALA A 196 0.69 3.52 14.34
CA ALA A 196 1.41 4.14 15.43
C ALA A 196 2.36 5.25 14.95
N LYS A 197 3.08 5.02 13.84
CA LYS A 197 3.92 6.04 13.20
C LYS A 197 3.09 7.23 12.71
N ALA A 198 1.97 6.98 12.04
CA ALA A 198 1.10 8.06 11.57
C ALA A 198 0.47 8.88 12.72
N MET A 199 0.19 8.25 13.86
CA MET A 199 -0.25 8.93 15.08
C MET A 199 0.87 9.81 15.67
N ALA A 200 2.09 9.25 15.81
CA ALA A 200 3.24 9.96 16.32
C ALA A 200 3.61 11.20 15.48
N ASP A 201 3.50 11.09 14.15
CA ASP A 201 3.82 12.17 13.22
C ASP A 201 2.64 13.14 12.99
N GLY A 202 1.51 12.97 13.70
CA GLY A 202 0.33 13.84 13.59
C GLY A 202 -0.45 13.75 12.27
N ARG A 203 -0.17 12.72 11.45
CA ARG A 203 -0.84 12.46 10.16
C ARG A 203 -2.15 11.68 10.31
N TRP A 204 -2.31 10.92 11.40
CA TRP A 204 -3.45 10.03 11.64
C TRP A 204 -4.82 10.70 11.41
N GLY A 205 -5.01 11.91 11.94
CA GLY A 205 -6.28 12.64 11.82
C GLY A 205 -6.67 13.04 10.38
N ARG A 206 -5.78 12.85 9.40
CA ARG A 206 -6.12 13.01 7.97
C ARG A 206 -6.81 11.77 7.41
N LEU A 207 -6.59 10.59 7.96
CA LEU A 207 -7.28 9.38 7.53
C LEU A 207 -8.64 9.32 8.22
N LYS A 208 -9.71 9.21 7.43
CA LYS A 208 -11.09 9.32 7.91
C LYS A 208 -11.98 8.29 7.23
N ALA A 209 -12.99 7.79 7.93
CA ALA A 209 -14.09 7.03 7.35
C ALA A 209 -15.25 7.96 6.97
N CYS A 210 -15.91 7.70 5.84
CA CYS A 210 -17.01 8.52 5.31
C CYS A 210 -18.17 8.68 6.31
N ARG A 211 -18.70 9.91 6.45
CA ARG A 211 -19.87 10.20 7.30
C ARG A 211 -21.20 9.69 6.76
N ALA A 212 -21.28 9.23 5.52
CA ALA A 212 -22.51 8.66 5.00
C ALA A 212 -22.78 7.30 5.68
N ASP A 213 -23.97 7.16 6.26
CA ASP A 213 -24.36 6.03 7.13
C ASP A 213 -24.10 4.65 6.49
N ASP A 214 -24.22 4.57 5.17
CA ASP A 214 -24.11 3.36 4.34
C ASP A 214 -22.78 3.21 3.59
N CYS A 215 -21.84 4.15 3.71
CA CYS A 215 -20.60 4.12 2.93
C CYS A 215 -19.40 3.62 3.74
N ARG A 216 -19.11 4.28 4.87
CA ARG A 216 -17.95 4.01 5.76
C ARG A 216 -16.58 3.87 5.08
N TRP A 217 -16.47 4.21 3.80
CA TRP A 217 -15.24 4.13 3.02
C TRP A 217 -14.16 5.04 3.59
N VAL A 218 -12.94 4.53 3.70
CA VAL A 218 -11.79 5.28 4.23
C VAL A 218 -11.14 6.11 3.13
N PHE A 219 -10.86 7.37 3.42
CA PHE A 219 -10.20 8.30 2.52
C PHE A 219 -9.19 9.18 3.26
N LEU A 220 -8.22 9.70 2.51
CA LEU A 220 -7.26 10.68 3.02
C LEU A 220 -7.80 12.11 2.78
N ASP A 221 -7.81 12.91 3.83
CA ASP A 221 -8.18 14.32 3.79
C ASP A 221 -6.99 15.20 3.41
N ASN A 222 -6.90 15.45 2.11
CA ASN A 222 -5.92 16.34 1.49
C ASN A 222 -6.37 17.81 1.50
N ALA A 223 -7.53 18.14 2.09
CA ALA A 223 -7.94 19.54 2.20
C ALA A 223 -7.00 20.30 3.13
N ARG A 224 -6.71 21.56 2.77
CA ARG A 224 -5.82 22.45 3.57
C ARG A 224 -6.26 22.53 5.03
N ASN A 225 -7.57 22.61 5.27
CA ASN A 225 -8.15 22.78 6.59
C ASN A 225 -8.73 21.49 7.18
N ARG A 226 -8.38 20.31 6.62
CA ARG A 226 -8.90 19.00 7.04
C ARG A 226 -10.43 18.96 7.17
N SER A 227 -11.10 19.63 6.24
CA SER A 227 -12.56 19.85 6.26
C SER A 227 -13.33 18.81 5.45
N ARG A 228 -12.66 17.86 4.78
CA ARG A 228 -13.36 16.84 4.01
C ARG A 228 -13.99 15.83 4.95
N VAL A 229 -15.29 15.61 4.80
CA VAL A 229 -16.06 14.67 5.63
C VAL A 229 -16.68 13.51 4.82
N TRP A 230 -16.61 13.57 3.49
CA TRP A 230 -17.11 12.53 2.58
C TRP A 230 -15.98 11.96 1.71
N CYS A 231 -16.04 10.65 1.45
CA CYS A 231 -15.10 9.98 0.53
C CYS A 231 -15.24 10.48 -0.91
N SER A 232 -16.40 10.98 -1.30
CA SER A 232 -16.62 11.68 -2.58
C SER A 232 -17.75 12.68 -2.40
N MET A 233 -17.50 13.94 -2.76
CA MET A 233 -18.53 14.97 -2.74
C MET A 233 -19.64 14.66 -3.75
N ALA A 234 -19.27 14.17 -4.94
CA ALA A 234 -20.20 13.87 -6.02
C ALA A 234 -21.13 12.70 -5.70
N VAL A 235 -20.64 11.69 -4.97
CA VAL A 235 -21.41 10.49 -4.61
C VAL A 235 -22.03 10.65 -3.22
N CYS A 236 -21.22 10.55 -2.16
CA CYS A 236 -21.70 10.58 -0.78
C CYS A 236 -22.23 11.95 -0.36
N GLY A 237 -21.54 13.04 -0.72
CA GLY A 237 -21.97 14.39 -0.38
C GLY A 237 -23.35 14.73 -0.95
N ASN A 238 -23.58 14.43 -2.23
CA ASN A 238 -24.87 14.62 -2.88
C ASN A 238 -25.95 13.65 -2.34
N ARG A 239 -25.59 12.38 -2.10
CA ARG A 239 -26.51 11.38 -1.54
C ARG A 239 -27.06 11.84 -0.18
N THR A 240 -26.21 12.30 0.73
CA THR A 240 -26.63 12.81 2.05
C THR A 240 -27.53 14.05 1.91
N LYS A 241 -27.20 15.00 1.04
CA LYS A 241 -28.03 16.20 0.79
C LYS A 241 -29.43 15.83 0.27
N THR A 242 -29.51 14.92 -0.70
CA THR A 242 -30.78 14.47 -1.28
C THR A 242 -31.64 13.76 -0.23
N ARG A 243 -31.05 12.90 0.62
CA ARG A 243 -31.76 12.26 1.73
C ARG A 243 -32.34 13.29 2.71
N ALA A 244 -31.54 14.28 3.11
CA ALA A 244 -31.99 15.34 4.01
C ALA A 244 -33.11 16.20 3.42
N TYR A 245 -33.02 16.56 2.13
CA TYR A 245 -34.09 17.29 1.43
C TYR A 245 -35.41 16.52 1.44
N ARG A 246 -35.37 15.22 1.08
CA ARG A 246 -36.55 14.35 1.09
C ARG A 246 -37.16 14.17 2.49
N ALA A 247 -36.33 14.09 3.53
CA ALA A 247 -36.82 14.02 4.92
C ALA A 247 -37.58 15.28 5.33
N ARG A 248 -37.06 16.47 5.01
CA ARG A 248 -37.74 17.75 5.29
C ARG A 248 -39.05 17.89 4.50
N ALA A 249 -39.07 17.48 3.24
CA ALA A 249 -40.27 17.52 2.41
C ALA A 249 -41.40 16.61 2.93
N ARG A 250 -41.07 15.52 3.64
CA ARG A 250 -42.06 14.64 4.28
C ARG A 250 -42.57 15.17 5.62
N ASN A 251 -41.73 15.89 6.37
CA ASN A 251 -42.08 16.44 7.68
C ASN A 251 -42.71 17.84 7.62
N GLY A 252 -42.76 18.46 6.44
CA GLY A 252 -43.44 19.74 6.19
C GLY A 252 -44.85 19.58 5.61
N ARG A 253 -45.41 18.38 5.65
CA ARG A 253 -46.84 18.06 5.42
C ARG A 253 -47.45 17.64 6.75
#